data_AF-A0A971GCQ5-F1
#
_entry.id   AF-A0A971GCQ5-F1
#
_cell.length_a   1.000
_cell.length_b   1.000
_cell.length_c   1.000
_cell.angle_alpha   90.00
_cell.angle_beta   90.00
_cell.angle_gamma   90.00
#
_symmetry.space_group_name_H-M   'P 1'
#
loop_
_entity.id
_entity.type
_entity.pdbx_description
1 polymer ?
#
loop_
_entity_poly.entity_id
_entity_poly.type
_entity_poly.pdbx_seq_one_letter_code
_entity_poly.pdbx_strand_id
1 'polypeptide(L)'
;MFGNAEKKIEKLIRKGKWEDLSKKFLAANAETRLILAEQCGKSNEPGVNSVLNKLLRDPDERVQLAAVKSIGITGTDHEVAQLQWLLSNTSEDKKELVSALHDSISKVRGKR
;
A
#
# COMPACT_ATOMS: atom_id res chain seq x y z
N MET A 1 8.90 -18.76 6.36
CA MET A 1 9.68 -19.04 5.13
C MET A 1 9.03 -18.29 3.94
N PHE A 2 9.19 -16.96 3.83
CA PHE A 2 8.45 -16.14 2.85
C PHE A 2 9.31 -15.50 1.74
N GLY A 3 10.63 -15.71 1.75
CA GLY A 3 11.57 -14.98 0.90
C GLY A 3 11.42 -15.18 -0.61
N ASN A 4 10.64 -16.17 -1.09
CA ASN A 4 10.43 -16.37 -2.53
C ASN A 4 9.36 -15.42 -3.12
N ALA A 5 8.30 -15.13 -2.37
CA ALA A 5 7.26 -14.20 -2.80
C ALA A 5 7.79 -12.77 -2.80
N GLU A 6 8.46 -12.38 -1.72
CA GLU A 6 9.08 -11.05 -1.56
C GLU A 6 10.05 -10.73 -2.71
N LYS A 7 11.02 -11.61 -2.98
CA LYS A 7 11.98 -11.43 -4.09
C LYS A 7 11.31 -11.35 -5.46
N LYS A 8 10.23 -12.12 -5.68
CA LYS A 8 9.47 -12.07 -6.92
C LYS A 8 8.73 -10.75 -7.07
N ILE A 9 8.07 -10.28 -6.01
CA ILE A 9 7.36 -9.00 -5.98
C ILE A 9 8.34 -7.87 -6.28
N GLU A 10 9.44 -7.80 -5.53
CA GLU A 10 10.47 -6.78 -5.72
C GLU A 10 11.00 -6.78 -7.17
N LYS A 11 11.30 -7.96 -7.72
CA LYS A 11 11.76 -8.10 -9.11
C LYS A 11 10.73 -7.64 -10.13
N LEU A 12 9.44 -7.85 -9.89
CA LEU A 12 8.37 -7.39 -10.79
C LEU A 12 8.15 -5.89 -10.67
N ILE A 13 8.21 -5.32 -9.47
CA ILE A 13 8.13 -3.88 -9.20
C ILE A 13 9.25 -3.15 -9.96
N ARG A 14 10.51 -3.59 -9.78
CA ARG A 14 11.67 -3.03 -10.50
C ARG A 14 11.59 -3.16 -12.02
N LYS A 15 10.82 -4.15 -12.51
CA LYS A 15 10.60 -4.36 -13.95
C LYS A 15 9.36 -3.62 -14.48
N GLY A 16 8.63 -2.90 -13.64
CA GLY A 16 7.38 -2.23 -14.01
C GLY A 16 6.26 -3.20 -14.43
N LYS A 17 6.31 -4.46 -14.00
CA LYS A 17 5.34 -5.51 -14.39
C LYS A 17 4.09 -5.48 -13.50
N TRP A 18 3.38 -4.36 -13.53
CA TRP A 18 2.22 -4.09 -12.67
C TRP A 18 1.01 -5.01 -12.96
N GLU A 19 0.83 -5.44 -14.21
CA GLU A 19 -0.21 -6.38 -14.59
C GLU A 19 0.03 -7.78 -14.02
N ASP A 20 1.26 -8.27 -14.11
CA ASP A 20 1.67 -9.54 -13.52
C ASP A 20 1.53 -9.49 -11.99
N LEU A 21 1.92 -8.37 -11.37
CA LEU A 21 1.72 -8.12 -9.94
C LEU A 21 0.24 -8.18 -9.56
N SER A 22 -0.60 -7.45 -10.30
CA SER A 22 -2.03 -7.39 -10.04
C SER A 22 -2.68 -8.77 -10.22
N LYS A 23 -2.41 -9.48 -11.32
CA LYS A 23 -3.02 -10.79 -11.58
C LYS A 23 -2.59 -11.85 -10.58
N LYS A 24 -1.30 -11.91 -10.22
CA LYS A 24 -0.77 -12.99 -9.38
C LYS A 24 -0.92 -12.73 -7.89
N PHE A 25 -0.72 -11.48 -7.45
CA PHE A 25 -0.56 -11.19 -6.03
C PHE A 25 -1.84 -10.60 -5.41
N LEU A 26 -2.68 -9.88 -6.15
CA LEU A 26 -4.00 -9.47 -5.63
C LEU A 26 -4.95 -10.65 -5.46
N ALA A 27 -4.81 -11.70 -6.29
CA ALA A 27 -5.56 -12.94 -6.16
C ALA A 27 -4.95 -13.94 -5.14
N ALA A 28 -3.78 -13.62 -4.57
CA ALA A 28 -3.11 -14.47 -3.60
C ALA A 28 -3.66 -14.27 -2.18
N ASN A 29 -3.11 -15.03 -1.23
CA ASN A 29 -3.48 -14.99 0.18
C ASN A 29 -3.17 -13.62 0.80
N ALA A 30 -3.88 -13.25 1.88
CA ALA A 30 -3.72 -11.96 2.56
C ALA A 30 -2.26 -11.66 2.96
N GLU A 31 -1.51 -12.68 3.40
CA GLU A 31 -0.10 -12.55 3.77
C GLU A 31 0.78 -12.14 2.58
N THR A 32 0.47 -12.65 1.38
CA THR A 32 1.17 -12.26 0.15
C THR A 32 0.82 -10.83 -0.27
N ARG A 33 -0.43 -10.41 -0.07
CA ARG A 33 -0.88 -9.02 -0.31
C ARG A 33 -0.25 -8.04 0.67
N LEU A 34 -0.04 -8.47 1.90
CA LEU A 34 0.66 -7.69 2.92
C LEU A 34 2.13 -7.49 2.53
N ILE A 35 2.83 -8.56 2.15
CA ILE A 35 4.21 -8.46 1.64
C ILE A 35 4.25 -7.55 0.41
N LEU A 36 3.26 -7.63 -0.49
CA LEU A 36 3.17 -6.74 -1.65
C LEU A 36 3.11 -5.27 -1.24
N ALA A 37 2.24 -4.91 -0.30
CA ALA A 37 2.14 -3.55 0.21
C ALA A 37 3.49 -3.07 0.77
N GLU A 38 4.12 -3.86 1.64
CA GLU A 38 5.41 -3.50 2.25
C GLU A 38 6.53 -3.32 1.21
N GLN A 39 6.61 -4.19 0.21
CA GLN A 39 7.61 -4.07 -0.86
C GLN A 39 7.36 -2.86 -1.74
N CYS A 40 6.09 -2.51 -1.98
CA CYS A 40 5.73 -1.27 -2.66
C CYS A 40 6.24 -0.06 -1.87
N GLY A 41 6.06 -0.01 -0.55
CA GLY A 41 6.55 1.08 0.29
C GLY A 41 8.08 1.22 0.35
N LYS A 42 8.81 0.11 0.21
CA LYS A 42 10.28 0.10 0.12
C LYS A 42 10.80 0.49 -1.27
N SER A 43 9.94 0.50 -2.28
CA SER A 43 10.30 0.82 -3.65
C SER A 43 9.96 2.27 -3.96
N ASN A 44 10.82 2.94 -4.73
CA ASN A 44 10.62 4.32 -5.15
C ASN A 44 10.02 4.42 -6.56
N GLU A 45 9.45 3.32 -7.06
CA GLU A 45 8.89 3.24 -8.41
C GLU A 45 7.50 3.91 -8.45
N PRO A 46 7.24 4.90 -9.32
CA PRO A 46 5.97 5.63 -9.34
C PRO A 46 4.76 4.74 -9.61
N GLY A 47 4.94 3.59 -10.26
CA GLY A 47 3.86 2.64 -10.52
C GLY A 47 3.36 1.89 -9.27
N VAL A 48 4.07 1.93 -8.14
CA VAL A 48 3.63 1.27 -6.90
C VAL A 48 2.36 1.90 -6.33
N ASN A 49 2.16 3.20 -6.54
CA ASN A 49 0.98 3.90 -6.03
C ASN A 49 -0.32 3.33 -6.63
N SER A 50 -0.29 2.91 -7.90
CA SER A 50 -1.43 2.24 -8.54
C SER A 50 -1.78 0.91 -7.86
N VAL A 51 -0.78 0.16 -7.43
CA VAL A 51 -0.96 -1.11 -6.72
C VAL A 51 -1.44 -0.86 -5.29
N LEU A 52 -0.80 0.07 -4.57
CA LEU A 52 -1.17 0.43 -3.21
C LEU A 52 -2.61 0.94 -3.12
N ASN A 53 -3.07 1.72 -4.11
CA ASN A 53 -4.45 2.18 -4.19
C ASN A 53 -5.46 1.02 -4.29
N LYS A 54 -5.12 -0.07 -4.99
CA LYS A 54 -5.96 -1.29 -5.00
C LYS A 54 -5.97 -1.95 -3.63
N LEU A 55 -4.83 -1.98 -2.93
CA LEU A 55 -4.69 -2.59 -1.60
C LEU A 55 -5.36 -1.77 -0.49
N LEU A 56 -5.59 -0.47 -0.68
CA LEU A 56 -6.42 0.33 0.23
C LEU A 56 -7.86 -0.17 0.33
N ARG A 57 -8.35 -0.89 -0.69
CA ARG A 57 -9.70 -1.47 -0.74
C ARG A 57 -9.70 -2.96 -0.40
N ASP A 58 -8.59 -3.49 0.11
CA ASP A 58 -8.50 -4.90 0.50
C ASP A 58 -9.43 -5.21 1.67
N PRO A 59 -10.07 -6.40 1.72
CA PRO A 59 -10.88 -6.79 2.87
C PRO A 59 -10.05 -7.06 4.14
N ASP A 60 -8.74 -7.35 4.03
CA ASP A 60 -7.88 -7.57 5.19
C ASP A 60 -7.32 -6.24 5.71
N GLU A 61 -7.63 -5.92 6.98
CA GLU A 61 -7.19 -4.71 7.64
C GLU A 61 -5.67 -4.58 7.75
N ARG A 62 -4.95 -5.70 7.90
CA ARG A 62 -3.48 -5.69 7.98
C ARG A 62 -2.88 -5.27 6.63
N VAL A 63 -3.52 -5.67 5.54
CA VAL A 63 -3.14 -5.29 4.18
C VAL A 63 -3.43 -3.80 3.96
N GLN A 64 -4.62 -3.32 4.36
CA GLN A 64 -4.94 -1.89 4.30
C GLN A 64 -3.92 -1.04 5.08
N LEU A 65 -3.59 -1.46 6.30
CA LEU A 65 -2.64 -0.75 7.17
C LEU A 65 -1.23 -0.69 6.55
N ALA A 66 -0.75 -1.80 6.00
CA ALA A 66 0.53 -1.84 5.29
C ALA A 66 0.51 -0.95 4.03
N ALA A 67 -0.60 -0.94 3.29
CA ALA A 67 -0.76 -0.10 2.11
C ALA A 67 -0.75 1.39 2.47
N VAL A 68 -1.49 1.80 3.50
CA VAL A 68 -1.50 3.17 4.02
C VAL A 68 -0.09 3.64 4.39
N LYS A 69 0.62 2.87 5.22
CA LYS A 69 2.00 3.19 5.62
C LYS A 69 2.93 3.34 4.43
N SER A 70 2.76 2.49 3.42
CA SER A 70 3.56 2.50 2.20
C SER A 70 3.27 3.72 1.32
N ILE A 71 2.01 4.14 1.21
CA ILE A 71 1.62 5.40 0.56
C ILE A 71 2.19 6.60 1.32
N GLY A 72 2.27 6.56 2.66
CA GLY A 72 2.96 7.59 3.43
C GLY A 72 4.41 7.83 2.98
N ILE A 73 5.07 6.80 2.45
CA ILE A 73 6.47 6.82 2.00
C ILE A 73 6.58 7.13 0.51
N THR A 74 5.72 6.57 -0.33
CA THR A 74 5.81 6.60 -1.81
C THR A 74 4.81 7.54 -2.48
N GLY A 75 3.73 7.87 -1.77
CA GLY A 75 2.63 8.69 -2.22
C GLY A 75 3.03 10.14 -2.45
N THR A 76 2.24 10.78 -3.31
CA THR A 76 2.32 12.20 -3.66
C THR A 76 1.05 12.91 -3.21
N ASP A 77 0.97 14.23 -3.42
CA ASP A 77 -0.22 15.02 -3.09
C ASP A 77 -1.53 14.41 -3.66
N HIS A 78 -1.46 13.65 -4.76
CA HIS A 78 -2.61 12.96 -5.34
C HIS A 78 -3.23 11.90 -4.40
N GLU A 79 -2.40 11.16 -3.68
CA GLU A 79 -2.82 10.09 -2.78
C GLU A 79 -3.42 10.62 -1.47
N VAL A 80 -3.14 11.88 -1.09
CA VAL A 80 -3.71 12.50 0.11
C VAL A 80 -5.23 12.47 0.09
N ALA A 81 -5.84 12.78 -1.06
CA ALA A 81 -7.30 12.75 -1.22
C ALA A 81 -7.87 11.35 -0.98
N GLN A 82 -7.17 10.30 -1.43
CA GLN A 82 -7.58 8.91 -1.20
C GLN A 82 -7.44 8.49 0.26
N LEU A 83 -6.35 8.89 0.92
CA LEU A 83 -6.16 8.61 2.35
C LEU A 83 -7.22 9.33 3.19
N GLN A 84 -7.56 10.58 2.86
CA GLN A 84 -8.64 11.32 3.52
C GLN A 84 -10.01 10.66 3.30
N TRP A 85 -10.30 10.24 2.07
CA TRP A 85 -11.53 9.52 1.77
C TRP A 85 -11.62 8.20 2.54
N LEU A 86 -10.52 7.44 2.64
CA LEU A 86 -10.48 6.20 3.40
C LEU A 86 -10.66 6.46 4.90
N LEU A 87 -10.07 7.53 5.42
CA LEU A 87 -10.25 7.95 6.81
C LEU A 87 -11.73 8.26 7.12
N SER A 88 -12.43 8.97 6.24
CA SER A 88 -13.85 9.27 6.42
C SER A 88 -14.78 8.05 6.27
N ASN A 89 -14.34 7.01 5.56
CA ASN A 89 -15.10 5.76 5.40
C ASN A 89 -14.69 4.66 6.39
N THR A 90 -13.66 4.92 7.21
CA THR A 90 -13.16 3.98 8.20
C THR A 90 -13.81 4.27 9.54
N SER A 91 -14.36 3.23 10.19
CA SER A 91 -14.90 3.36 11.55
C SER A 91 -13.82 3.79 12.54
N GLU A 92 -14.16 4.70 13.45
CA GLU A 92 -13.27 5.20 14.51
C GLU A 92 -12.73 4.09 15.44
N ASP A 93 -13.40 2.93 15.46
CA ASP A 93 -12.96 1.74 16.17
C ASP A 93 -11.59 1.23 15.71
N LYS A 94 -11.23 1.48 14.44
CA LYS A 94 -9.95 1.06 13.85
C LYS A 94 -8.83 2.06 14.14
N LYS A 95 -8.55 2.26 15.43
CA LYS A 95 -7.58 3.26 15.92
C LYS A 95 -6.21 3.15 15.26
N GLU A 96 -5.73 1.93 14.99
CA GLU A 96 -4.43 1.72 14.32
C GLU A 96 -4.44 2.22 12.87
N LEU A 97 -5.49 1.91 12.12
CA LEU A 97 -5.65 2.33 10.73
C LEU A 97 -5.83 3.85 10.62
N VAL A 98 -6.67 4.42 11.49
CA VAL A 98 -6.89 5.87 11.60
C VAL A 98 -5.57 6.59 11.91
N SER A 99 -4.80 6.09 12.89
CA SER A 99 -3.49 6.66 13.23
C SER A 99 -2.51 6.59 12.05
N ALA A 100 -2.43 5.44 11.37
CA ALA A 100 -1.59 5.27 10.20
C ALA A 100 -1.98 6.19 9.04
N LEU A 101 -3.28 6.44 8.85
CA LEU A 101 -3.81 7.36 7.84
C LEU A 101 -3.38 8.80 8.12
N HIS A 102 -3.55 9.26 9.37
CA HIS A 102 -3.10 10.59 9.77
C HIS A 102 -1.59 10.78 9.60
N ASP A 103 -0.78 9.81 10.03
CA ASP A 103 0.68 9.84 9.88
C ASP A 103 1.09 9.85 8.40
N SER A 104 0.46 9.01 7.58
CA SER A 104 0.74 8.94 6.14
C SER A 104 0.36 10.23 5.42
N ILE A 105 -0.80 10.82 5.72
CA ILE A 105 -1.21 12.13 5.17
C ILE A 105 -0.20 13.21 5.57
N SER A 106 0.24 13.23 6.83
CA SER A 106 1.23 14.19 7.32
C SER A 106 2.55 14.05 6.56
N LYS A 107 3.05 12.83 6.39
CA LYS A 107 4.29 12.54 5.66
C LYS A 107 4.22 12.95 4.20
N VAL A 108 3.11 12.63 3.51
CA VAL A 108 2.95 13.00 2.11
C VAL A 108 2.88 14.52 1.94
N ARG A 109 2.11 15.22 2.79
CA ARG A 109 1.99 16.70 2.75
C ARG A 109 3.26 17.43 3.18
N GLY A 110 4.06 16.83 4.06
CA GLY A 110 5.29 17.40 4.62
C GLY A 110 6.51 17.29 3.71
N LYS A 111 6.42 16.57 2.58
CA LYS A 111 7.49 16.49 1.57
C LYS A 111 7.61 17.73 0.66
N ARG A 112 7.00 18.84 1.05
CA ARG A 112 7.04 20.13 0.33
C ARG A 112 8.30 20.92 0.62
#